data_AF-A0A1F6QG63-F1
#
_entry.id   AF-A0A1F6QG63-F1
#
_cell.length_a   1.000
_cell.length_b   1.000
_cell.length_c   1.000
_cell.angle_alpha   90.00
_cell.angle_beta   90.00
_cell.angle_gamma   90.00
#
_symmetry.space_group_name_H-M   'P 1'
#
loop_
_entity.id
_entity.type
_entity.pdbx_description
1 polymer ?
#
loop_
_entity_poly.entity_id
_entity_poly.type
_entity_poly.pdbx_seq_one_letter_code
_entity_poly.pdbx_strand_id
1 'polypeptide(L)' 'MKKKKTIETTGIVNNGKIIYLDVSLPFNNNEKVKVTITDLDKEEEWLESATKNPAFKDVFSNDEDIYTLEDGKPFNG' A
#
# COMPACT_ATOMS: atom_id res chain seq x y z
N MET A 1 -8.46 -22.36 13.74
CA MET A 1 -7.89 -21.00 13.72
C MET A 1 -8.88 -20.06 13.02
N LYS A 2 -9.23 -18.90 13.59
CA LYS A 2 -10.03 -17.89 12.87
C LYS A 2 -9.17 -17.30 11.74
N LYS A 3 -9.67 -17.30 10.50
CA LYS A 3 -9.00 -16.62 9.38
C LYS A 3 -8.94 -15.12 9.68
N LYS A 4 -7.74 -14.53 9.59
CA LYS A 4 -7.56 -13.07 9.66
C LYS A 4 -8.05 -12.47 8.34
N LYS A 5 -9.08 -11.62 8.40
CA LYS A 5 -9.57 -10.86 7.25
C LYS A 5 -8.93 -9.49 7.29
N THR A 6 -8.11 -9.19 6.28
CA THR A 6 -7.56 -7.85 6.04
C THR A 6 -8.38 -7.22 4.93
N ILE A 7 -8.67 -5.92 5.06
CA ILE A 7 -9.40 -5.14 4.05
C ILE A 7 -8.51 -3.94 3.75
N GLU A 8 -8.25 -3.72 2.47
CA GLU A 8 -7.54 -2.55 1.96
C GLU A 8 -8.55 -1.69 1.20
N THR A 9 -8.59 -0.40 1.52
CA THR A 9 -9.51 0.57 0.93
C THR A 9 -8.93 1.98 1.10
N THR A 10 -9.39 2.88 0.25
CA THR A 10 -9.11 4.31 0.30
C THR A 10 -10.25 5.07 0.97
N GLY A 11 -10.01 6.34 1.24
CA GLY A 11 -10.98 7.24 1.84
C GLY A 11 -10.36 8.60 2.17
N ILE A 12 -11.19 9.50 2.70
CA ILE A 12 -10.80 10.87 3.03
C ILE A 12 -10.78 11.06 4.55
N VAL A 13 -9.68 11.61 5.06
CA VAL A 13 -9.60 12.05 6.45
C VAL A 13 -10.21 13.45 6.58
N ASN A 14 -11.38 13.56 7.20
CA ASN A 14 -12.04 14.82 7.48
C ASN A 14 -11.60 15.40 8.84
N ASN A 15 -11.12 16.64 8.82
CA ASN A 15 -10.68 17.40 10.00
C ASN A 15 -9.67 16.66 10.90
N GLY A 16 -8.89 15.74 10.34
CA GLY A 16 -7.92 14.91 11.08
C GLY A 16 -8.53 13.93 12.08
N LYS A 17 -9.85 13.69 12.04
CA LYS A 17 -10.56 12.91 13.09
C LYS A 17 -11.43 11.79 12.55
N ILE A 18 -12.06 11.98 11.40
CA ILE A 18 -13.03 11.03 10.84
C ILE A 18 -12.52 10.55 9.49
N ILE A 19 -12.55 9.24 9.26
CA ILE A 19 -12.23 8.64 7.97
C ILE A 19 -13.54 8.28 7.27
N TYR A 20 -13.80 8.87 6.12
CA TYR A 20 -14.87 8.48 5.22
C TYR A 20 -14.30 7.54 4.17
N LEU A 21 -14.67 6.26 4.24
CA LEU A 21 -14.19 5.23 3.32
C LEU A 21 -14.98 5.25 2.02
N ASP A 22 -14.30 4.97 0.90
CA ASP A 22 -14.94 4.91 -0.42
C ASP A 22 -15.87 3.70 -0.55
N VAL A 23 -15.65 2.66 0.28
CA VAL A 23 -16.49 1.47 0.33
C VAL A 23 -16.95 1.18 1.76
N SER A 24 -18.13 0.58 1.86
CA SER A 24 -18.64 0.09 3.14
C SER A 24 -17.88 -1.16 3.58
N LEU A 25 -17.46 -1.19 4.84
CA LEU A 25 -16.82 -2.37 5.41
C LEU A 25 -17.87 -3.46 5.68
N PRO A 26 -17.56 -4.74 5.44
CA PRO A 26 -18.48 -5.86 5.61
C PRO A 26 -18.58 -6.29 7.08
N PHE A 27 -18.83 -5.34 7.98
CA PHE A 27 -19.08 -5.57 9.40
C PHE A 27 -20.55 -5.31 9.70
N ASN A 28 -21.25 -6.32 10.20
CA ASN A 28 -22.67 -6.22 10.48
C ASN A 28 -22.97 -5.70 11.90
N ASN A 29 -21.93 -5.55 12.72
CA ASN A 29 -22.00 -5.14 14.12
C ASN A 29 -20.86 -4.18 14.45
N ASN A 30 -20.93 -3.53 15.61
CA ASN A 30 -19.83 -2.72 16.14
C ASN A 30 -18.67 -3.63 16.58
N GLU A 31 -17.67 -3.78 15.71
CA GLU A 31 -16.47 -4.57 15.96
C GLU A 31 -15.25 -3.66 16.21
N LYS A 32 -14.37 -4.08 17.13
CA LYS A 32 -13.07 -3.40 17.31
C LYS A 32 -12.12 -3.84 16.20
N VAL A 33 -11.62 -2.88 15.43
CA VAL A 33 -10.66 -3.12 14.34
C VAL A 33 -9.32 -2.43 14.62
N LYS A 34 -8.25 -2.96 14.03
CA LYS A 34 -6.97 -2.26 13.92
C LYS A 34 -6.95 -1.56 12.56
N VAL A 35 -6.69 -0.25 12.57
CA VAL A 35 -6.58 0.57 11.35
C VAL A 35 -5.12 0.92 11.12
N THR A 36 -4.66 0.80 9.88
CA THR A 36 -3.40 1.37 9.39
C THR A 36 -3.76 2.45 8.38
N ILE A 37 -3.16 3.63 8.50
CA ILE A 37 -3.44 4.80 7.64
C ILE A 37 -2.15 5.15 6.93
N THR A 38 -2.22 5.30 5.60
CA THR A 38 -1.14 5.80 4.75
C THR A 38 -1.62 7.08 4.10
N ASP A 39 -0.81 8.13 4.20
CA ASP A 39 -1.07 9.42 3.55
C ASP A 39 -0.72 9.31 2.06
N LEU A 40 -1.73 9.27 1.19
CA LEU A 40 -1.54 9.07 -0.25
C LEU A 40 -0.96 10.29 -0.94
N ASP A 41 -1.21 11.50 -0.44
CA ASP A 41 -0.65 12.74 -1.01
C ASP A 41 0.87 12.81 -0.80
N LYS A 42 1.40 12.01 0.13
CA LYS A 42 2.84 11.90 0.42
C LYS A 42 3.50 10.71 -0.25
N GLU A 43 2.80 9.95 -1.08
CA GLU A 43 3.43 8.88 -1.84
C GLU A 43 4.52 9.44 -2.76
N GLU A 44 4.27 10.59 -3.37
CA GLU A 44 5.25 11.30 -4.20
C GLU A 44 6.44 11.80 -3.38
N GLU A 45 6.20 12.35 -2.18
CA GLU A 45 7.25 12.76 -1.23
C GLU A 45 8.09 11.57 -0.74
N TRP A 46 7.44 10.43 -0.52
CA TRP A 46 8.09 9.18 -0.12
C TRP A 46 8.96 8.63 -1.26
N LEU A 47 8.45 8.63 -2.49
CA LEU A 47 9.18 8.22 -3.68
C LEU A 47 10.37 9.15 -3.95
N GLU A 48 10.17 10.46 -3.85
CA GLU A 48 11.23 11.46 -3.96
C GLU A 48 12.30 11.26 -2.88
N SER A 49 11.90 10.97 -1.65
CA SER A 49 12.83 10.69 -0.55
C SER A 49 13.60 9.39 -0.76
N ALA A 50 12.93 8.33 -1.23
CA ALA A 50 13.54 7.04 -1.52
C ALA A 50 14.58 7.15 -2.65
N THR A 51 14.25 7.87 -3.73
CA THR A 51 15.15 8.09 -4.88
C THR A 51 16.40 8.90 -4.52
N LYS A 52 16.30 9.81 -3.55
CA LYS A 52 17.44 10.62 -3.08
C LYS A 52 18.24 9.99 -1.95
N ASN A 53 17.76 8.89 -1.36
CA ASN A 53 18.39 8.29 -0.20
C ASN A 53 19.54 7.34 -0.62
N PRO A 54 20.79 7.58 -0.18
CA PRO A 54 21.95 6.76 -0.55
C PRO A 54 21.83 5.28 -0.17
N ALA A 55 21.01 4.95 0.83
CA ALA A 55 20.75 3.56 1.22
C ALA A 55 20.04 2.75 0.12
N PHE A 56 19.38 3.43 -0.83
CA PHE A 56 18.68 2.83 -1.96
C PHE A 56 19.39 3.05 -3.30
N LYS A 57 20.64 3.56 -3.29
CA LYS A 57 21.38 3.86 -4.52
C LYS A 57 21.49 2.66 -5.47
N ASP A 58 21.59 1.46 -4.90
CA ASP A 58 21.85 0.22 -5.65
C ASP A 58 20.56 -0.31 -6.30
N VAL A 59 19.38 0.00 -5.72
CA VAL A 59 18.05 -0.38 -6.27
C VAL A 59 17.83 0.19 -7.68
N PHE A 60 18.47 1.31 -8.00
CA PHE A 60 18.38 1.95 -9.31
C PHE A 60 19.56 1.61 -10.23
N SER A 61 20.45 0.70 -9.82
CA SER A 61 21.58 0.27 -10.62
C SER A 61 21.14 -0.74 -11.68
N ASN A 62 21.78 -0.70 -12.85
CA ASN A 62 21.53 -1.69 -13.91
C ASN A 62 21.87 -3.13 -13.48
N ASP A 63 22.73 -3.28 -12.47
CA ASP A 63 23.10 -4.59 -11.91
C ASP A 63 21.94 -5.23 -11.12
N GLU A 64 20.98 -4.42 -10.65
CA GLU A 64 19.74 -4.88 -9.99
C GLU A 64 18.56 -5.04 -10.97
N ASP A 65 18.72 -4.69 -12.26
CA ASP A 65 17.72 -4.90 -13.33
C ASP A 65 17.77 -6.35 -13.84
N ILE A 66 17.62 -7.29 -12.92
CA ILE A 66 17.80 -8.74 -13.16
C ILE A 66 16.50 -9.43 -13.60
N TYR A 67 15.39 -8.70 -13.69
CA TYR A 67 14.10 -9.23 -14.15
C TYR A 67 13.87 -8.89 -15.62
N THR A 68 13.65 -9.92 -16.42
CA THR A 68 13.37 -9.84 -17.84
C THR A 68 11.90 -10.14 -18.12
N LEU A 69 11.44 -9.74 -19.31
CA LEU A 69 10.09 -10.08 -19.78
C LEU A 69 9.84 -11.60 -19.86
N GLU A 70 10.91 -12.39 -19.94
CA GLU A 70 10.86 -13.85 -20.02
C GLU A 70 10.67 -14.52 -18.65
N ASP A 71 10.92 -13.80 -17.55
CA ASP A 71 10.75 -14.31 -16.17
C ASP A 71 9.28 -14.38 -15.74
N GLY A 72 8.40 -13.66 -16.45
CA GLY A 72 6.97 -13.70 -16.22
C GLY A 72 6.35 -15.03 -16.65
N LYS A 73 5.76 -15.78 -15.70
CA LYS A 73 4.83 -16.85 -16.05
C LYS A 73 3.45 -16.24 -16.35
N PRO A 74 2.76 -16.63 -17.43
CA PRO A 74 1.41 -16.18 -17.67
C PRO A 74 0.53 -16.49 -16.46
N PHE A 75 -0.19 -15.47 -15.99
CA PHE A 75 -1.19 -15.63 -14.96
C PHE A 75 -2.39 -16.36 -15.60
N ASN A 76 -2.42 -17.68 -15.47
CA ASN A 76 -3.58 -18.48 -15.84
C ASN A 76 -4.64 -18.28 -14.75
N GLY A 77 -5.56 -17.35 -15.00
CA GLY A 77 -6.70 -17.04 -14.12
C GLY A 77 -7.65 -18.21 -13.89
#